data_AF-A0A553FM31-F1
#
_entry.id   AF-A0A553FM31-F1
#
_cell.length_a   1.000
_cell.length_b   1.000
_cell.length_c   1.000
_cell.angle_alpha   90.00
_cell.angle_beta   90.00
_cell.angle_gamma   90.00
#
_symmetry.space_group_name_H-M   'P 1'
#
loop_
_entity.id
_entity.type
_entity.pdbx_description
1 polymer ?
#
loop_
_entity_poly.entity_id
_entity_poly.type
_entity_poly.pdbx_seq_one_letter_code
_entity_poly.pdbx_strand_id
1 'polypeptide(L)'
;MSCRDSARAIAQKINRHHSVVAREITRNGWKIVDEDGTEQLRYNAHNAAVSTAGRMVRPKLRKLDESPTLRGVVVDCLARRWSPGRISAWLEHAFSDDESMRISHEAIYSALYIQGKGSLRAELEEVMKTKDVLIRGGST
;
A
#
# COMPACT_ATOMS: atom_id res chain seq x y z
N MET A 1 15.44 -37.27 -14.09
CA MET A 1 14.88 -36.71 -12.83
C MET A 1 13.43 -37.16 -12.73
N SER A 2 13.21 -38.30 -12.06
CA SER A 2 11.91 -38.93 -11.98
C SER A 2 11.10 -38.33 -10.83
N CYS A 3 9.95 -37.75 -11.16
CA CYS A 3 8.64 -38.05 -10.57
C CYS A 3 8.52 -38.15 -9.03
N ARG A 4 7.78 -37.19 -8.46
CA ARG A 4 6.90 -37.32 -7.26
C ARG A 4 7.58 -37.52 -5.90
N ASP A 5 8.52 -36.65 -5.55
CA ASP A 5 8.96 -36.54 -4.15
C ASP A 5 7.79 -36.12 -3.24
N SER A 6 7.54 -36.85 -2.15
CA SER A 6 6.56 -36.46 -1.15
C SER A 6 6.97 -35.17 -0.43
N ALA A 7 6.01 -34.45 0.16
CA ALA A 7 6.29 -33.23 0.92
C ALA A 7 7.32 -33.46 2.05
N ARG A 8 7.40 -34.67 2.63
CA ARG A 8 8.41 -35.05 3.62
C ARG A 8 9.82 -35.17 3.01
N ALA A 9 9.94 -35.81 1.85
CA ALA A 9 11.21 -35.96 1.15
C ALA A 9 11.77 -34.59 0.72
N ILE A 10 10.92 -33.71 0.21
CA ILE A 10 11.29 -32.33 -0.13
C ILE A 10 11.75 -31.58 1.12
N ALA A 11 11.00 -31.67 2.22
CA ALA A 11 11.33 -31.02 3.48
C ALA A 11 12.70 -31.43 4.05
N GLN A 12 13.03 -32.72 3.97
CA GLN A 12 14.34 -33.23 4.39
C GLN A 12 15.46 -32.64 3.54
N LYS A 13 15.28 -32.54 2.21
CA LYS A 13 16.27 -31.96 1.29
C LYS A 13 16.55 -30.47 1.56
N ILE A 14 15.52 -29.71 1.92
CA ILE A 14 15.63 -28.26 2.15
C ILE A 14 15.75 -27.88 3.64
N ASN A 15 15.92 -28.88 4.52
CA ASN A 15 15.99 -28.73 5.99
C ASN A 15 14.85 -27.87 6.57
N ARG A 16 13.60 -28.20 6.20
CA ARG A 16 12.39 -27.55 6.73
C ARG A 16 11.40 -28.59 7.23
N HIS A 17 10.49 -28.18 8.10
CA HIS A 17 9.42 -29.05 8.54
C HIS A 17 8.45 -29.35 7.39
N HIS A 18 8.07 -30.62 7.21
CA HIS A 18 7.20 -31.08 6.11
C HIS A 18 5.88 -30.31 5.98
N SER A 19 5.28 -29.86 7.09
CA SER A 19 4.05 -29.06 7.04
C SER A 19 4.26 -27.69 6.38
N VAL A 20 5.47 -27.13 6.38
CA VAL A 20 5.79 -25.88 5.66
C VAL A 20 5.70 -26.12 4.16
N VAL A 21 6.31 -27.20 3.67
CA VAL A 21 6.27 -27.60 2.26
C VAL A 21 4.84 -27.92 1.82
N ALA A 22 4.09 -28.69 2.62
CA ALA A 22 2.70 -29.02 2.32
C ALA A 22 1.83 -27.77 2.24
N ARG A 23 1.92 -26.86 3.21
CA ARG A 23 1.17 -25.58 3.19
C ARG A 23 1.55 -24.71 1.99
N GLU A 24 2.82 -24.71 1.61
CA GLU A 24 3.28 -23.93 0.46
C GLU A 24 2.75 -24.50 -0.86
N ILE A 25 2.75 -25.82 -1.03
CA ILE A 25 2.14 -26.50 -2.18
C ILE A 25 0.62 -26.26 -2.20
N THR A 26 -0.06 -26.32 -1.05
CA THR A 26 -1.51 -26.02 -0.98
C THR A 26 -1.83 -24.58 -1.36
N ARG A 27 -0.98 -23.63 -0.94
CA ARG A 27 -1.19 -22.20 -1.17
C ARG A 27 -0.92 -21.77 -2.61
N ASN A 28 0.14 -22.30 -3.21
CA ASN A 28 0.66 -21.84 -4.50
C ASN A 28 0.66 -22.94 -5.58
N GLY A 29 -0.03 -24.05 -5.34
CA GLY A 29 -0.10 -25.18 -6.26
C GLY A 29 -1.30 -25.15 -7.21
N TRP A 30 -1.31 -26.12 -8.12
CA TRP A 30 -2.40 -26.39 -9.05
C TRP A 30 -2.68 -27.89 -9.11
N LYS A 31 -3.94 -28.23 -9.37
CA LYS A 31 -4.37 -29.62 -9.54
C LYS A 31 -4.01 -30.07 -10.94
N ILE A 32 -3.25 -31.16 -11.03
CA ILE A 32 -2.95 -31.87 -12.27
C ILE A 32 -3.67 -33.19 -12.18
N VAL A 33 -4.48 -33.51 -13.18
CA VAL A 33 -5.08 -34.84 -13.35
C VAL A 33 -4.11 -35.66 -14.19
N ASP A 34 -3.62 -36.78 -13.66
CA ASP A 34 -2.78 -37.69 -14.43
C ASP A 34 -3.62 -38.53 -15.40
N GLU A 35 -2.95 -39.25 -16.31
CA GLU A 35 -3.58 -40.12 -17.30
C GLU A 35 -4.49 -41.20 -16.67
N ASP A 36 -4.18 -41.62 -15.44
CA ASP A 36 -4.95 -42.58 -14.65
C ASP A 36 -6.17 -41.95 -13.93
N GLY A 37 -6.47 -40.67 -14.16
CA GLY A 37 -7.56 -39.93 -13.50
C GLY A 37 -7.27 -39.53 -12.05
N THR A 38 -6.04 -39.71 -11.57
CA THR A 38 -5.65 -39.33 -10.21
C THR A 38 -5.39 -37.81 -10.13
N GLU A 39 -6.02 -37.13 -9.17
CA GLU A 39 -5.73 -35.72 -8.89
C GLU A 39 -4.47 -35.56 -8.03
N GLN A 40 -3.49 -34.80 -8.52
CA GLN A 40 -2.29 -34.42 -7.78
C GLN A 40 -2.16 -32.91 -7.66
N LEU A 41 -1.91 -32.44 -6.44
CA LEU A 41 -1.56 -31.05 -6.20
C LEU A 41 -0.04 -30.86 -6.38
N ARG A 42 0.37 -30.11 -7.39
CA ARG A 42 1.80 -29.81 -7.64
C ARG A 42 2.09 -28.34 -7.38
N TYR A 43 3.32 -28.05 -6.94
CA TYR A 43 3.79 -26.69 -6.79
C TYR A 43 3.83 -25.97 -8.14
N ASN A 44 3.35 -24.73 -8.19
CA ASN A 44 3.43 -23.88 -9.37
C ASN A 44 4.26 -22.63 -9.03
N ALA A 45 5.49 -22.58 -9.56
CA ALA A 45 6.43 -21.47 -9.33
C ALA A 45 5.92 -20.14 -9.86
N HIS A 46 5.16 -20.15 -10.97
CA HIS A 46 4.58 -18.95 -11.55
C HIS A 46 3.52 -18.34 -10.63
N ASN A 47 2.60 -19.16 -10.11
CA ASN A 47 1.58 -18.70 -9.14
C ASN A 47 2.21 -18.23 -7.83
N ALA A 48 3.27 -18.91 -7.36
CA ALA A 48 4.03 -18.46 -6.20
C ALA A 48 4.66 -17.08 -6.41
N ALA A 49 5.28 -16.84 -7.57
CA ALA A 49 5.88 -15.56 -7.93
C ALA A 49 4.84 -14.43 -8.04
N VAL A 50 3.75 -14.66 -8.78
CA VAL A 50 2.66 -13.68 -8.95
C VAL A 50 2.02 -13.33 -7.60
N SER A 51 1.70 -14.34 -6.79
CA SER A 51 1.09 -14.10 -5.47
C SER A 51 2.04 -13.42 -4.47
N THR A 52 3.36 -13.65 -4.59
CA THR A 52 4.37 -12.95 -3.79
C THR A 52 4.49 -11.50 -4.24
N ALA A 53 4.58 -11.25 -5.55
CA ALA A 53 4.61 -9.90 -6.11
C ALA A 53 3.38 -9.09 -5.69
N GLY A 54 2.19 -9.69 -5.74
CA GLY A 54 0.95 -9.05 -5.24
C GLY A 54 0.99 -8.74 -3.74
N ARG A 55 1.55 -9.64 -2.93
CA ARG A 55 1.72 -9.42 -1.48
C ARG A 55 2.80 -8.38 -1.15
N MET A 56 3.83 -8.25 -2.00
CA MET A 56 4.91 -7.28 -1.85
C MET A 56 4.45 -5.83 -2.04
N VAL A 57 3.35 -5.59 -2.77
CA VAL A 57 2.85 -4.23 -3.01
C VAL A 57 2.49 -3.51 -1.71
N ARG A 58 2.08 -4.25 -0.66
CA ARG A 58 1.59 -3.79 0.67
C ARG A 58 1.32 -2.27 0.73
N PRO A 59 0.34 -1.76 -0.05
CA PRO A 59 0.10 -0.34 -0.09
C PRO A 59 -0.64 0.04 1.19
N LYS A 60 0.03 0.72 2.11
CA LYS A 60 -0.66 1.35 3.24
C LYS A 60 -1.40 2.56 2.67
N LEU A 61 -2.74 2.53 2.67
CA LEU A 61 -3.52 3.73 2.35
C LEU A 61 -3.01 4.85 3.27
N ARG A 62 -2.73 6.01 2.68
CA ARG A 62 -2.21 7.15 3.42
C ARG A 62 -3.37 7.77 4.19
N LYS A 63 -3.10 8.31 5.37
CA LYS A 63 -4.14 8.88 6.26
C LYS A 63 -5.00 9.96 5.58
N LEU A 64 -4.42 10.75 4.67
CA LEU A 64 -5.13 11.77 3.87
C LEU A 64 -5.97 11.22 2.72
N ASP A 65 -5.71 9.99 2.28
CA ASP A 65 -6.53 9.31 1.28
C ASP A 65 -7.67 8.53 1.97
N GLU A 66 -7.48 8.13 3.23
CA GLU A 66 -8.47 7.43 4.05
C GLU A 66 -9.50 8.37 4.71
N SER A 67 -9.09 9.59 5.11
CA SER A 67 -9.95 10.55 5.80
C SER A 67 -10.20 11.81 4.96
N PRO A 68 -11.37 11.91 4.30
CA PRO A 68 -11.75 13.10 3.54
C PRO A 68 -11.89 14.36 4.41
N THR A 69 -12.30 14.21 5.66
CA THR A 69 -12.47 15.32 6.61
C THR A 69 -11.13 15.97 6.94
N LEU A 70 -10.13 15.16 7.32
CA LEU A 70 -8.77 15.63 7.58
C LEU A 70 -8.16 16.27 6.32
N ARG A 71 -8.39 15.65 5.16
CA ARG A 71 -7.90 16.15 3.86
C ARG A 71 -8.42 17.56 3.56
N GLY A 72 -9.73 17.78 3.70
CA GLY A 72 -10.35 19.09 3.47
C GLY A 72 -9.77 20.19 4.36
N VAL A 73 -9.60 19.90 5.66
CA VAL A 73 -8.98 20.86 6.61
C VAL A 73 -7.55 21.19 6.21
N VAL A 74 -6.75 20.18 5.83
CA VAL A 74 -5.37 20.40 5.38
C VAL A 74 -5.34 21.24 4.10
N VAL A 75 -6.21 20.97 3.12
CA VAL A 75 -6.33 21.76 1.89
C VAL A 75 -6.70 23.21 2.20
N ASP A 76 -7.66 23.45 3.09
CA ASP A 76 -8.06 24.81 3.47
C ASP A 76 -6.95 25.58 4.17
N CYS A 77 -6.18 24.94 5.05
CA CYS A 77 -5.02 25.56 5.67
C CYS A 77 -3.91 25.86 4.65
N LEU A 78 -3.65 24.94 3.71
CA LEU A 78 -2.68 25.15 2.63
C LEU A 78 -3.12 26.29 1.70
N ALA A 79 -4.41 26.42 1.41
CA ALA A 79 -4.98 27.53 0.64
C ALA A 79 -4.76 28.89 1.33
N ARG A 80 -4.70 28.91 2.66
CA ARG A 80 -4.34 30.10 3.48
C ARG A 80 -2.82 30.32 3.59
N ARG A 81 -2.01 29.61 2.80
CA ARG A 81 -0.53 29.65 2.80
C ARG A 81 0.10 29.22 4.13
N TRP A 82 -0.54 28.33 4.89
CA TRP A 82 0.09 27.76 6.07
C TRP A 82 1.16 26.73 5.67
N SER A 83 2.27 26.69 6.39
CA SER A 83 3.29 25.67 6.18
C SER A 83 2.82 24.32 6.74
N PRO A 84 3.23 23.18 6.14
CA PRO A 84 2.89 21.84 6.66
C PRO A 84 3.21 21.62 8.14
N GLY A 85 4.35 22.17 8.62
CA GLY A 85 4.71 22.17 10.05
C GLY A 85 3.68 22.90 10.92
N ARG A 86 3.23 24.09 10.48
CA ARG A 86 2.20 24.87 11.18
C ARG A 86 0.86 24.14 11.21
N ILE A 87 0.48 23.48 10.12
CA ILE A 87 -0.78 22.73 10.02
C ILE A 87 -0.77 21.55 10.99
N SER A 88 0.32 20.77 11.01
CA SER A 88 0.48 19.62 11.91
C SER A 88 0.38 20.02 13.38
N ALA A 89 1.10 21.07 13.79
CA ALA A 89 1.06 21.57 15.17
C ALA A 89 -0.31 22.17 15.55
N TRP A 90 -0.95 22.89 14.63
CA TRP A 90 -2.27 23.46 14.87
C TRP A 90 -3.35 22.38 15.01
N LEU A 91 -3.33 21.34 14.15
CA LEU A 91 -4.26 20.21 14.24
C LEU A 91 -4.14 19.49 15.59
N GLU A 92 -2.93 19.31 16.09
CA GLU A 92 -2.66 18.75 17.41
C GLU A 92 -3.28 19.55 18.56
N HIS A 93 -3.30 20.88 18.46
CA HIS A 93 -3.88 21.75 19.48
C HIS A 93 -5.40 21.93 19.33
N ALA A 94 -5.89 22.11 18.11
CA ALA A 94 -7.29 22.37 17.82
C ALA A 94 -8.17 21.13 17.99
N PHE A 95 -7.59 19.94 17.76
CA PHE A 95 -8.26 18.65 17.88
C PHE A 95 -7.48 17.77 18.88
N SER A 96 -7.38 18.25 20.12
CA SER A 96 -6.63 17.55 21.18
C SER A 96 -7.16 16.14 21.41
N ASP A 97 -8.49 16.00 21.37
CA ASP A 97 -9.23 14.79 21.77
C ASP A 97 -9.53 13.85 20.60
N ASP A 98 -9.23 14.27 19.36
CA ASP A 98 -9.47 13.48 18.15
C ASP A 98 -8.15 13.06 17.49
N GLU A 99 -7.75 11.81 17.75
CA GLU A 99 -6.53 11.23 17.18
C GLU A 99 -6.62 11.04 15.65
N SER A 100 -7.83 10.99 15.09
CA SER A 100 -8.03 10.90 13.64
C SER A 100 -7.53 12.16 12.92
N MET A 101 -7.49 13.31 13.61
CA MET A 101 -7.01 14.58 13.08
C MET A 101 -5.48 14.76 13.16
N ARG A 102 -4.76 13.82 13.80
CA ARG A 102 -3.30 13.88 13.95
C ARG A 102 -2.59 13.47 12.67
N ILE A 103 -1.74 14.36 12.15
CA ILE A 103 -0.92 14.07 10.97
C ILE A 103 0.44 14.75 11.07
N SER A 104 1.50 14.06 10.64
CA SER A 104 2.83 14.65 10.57
C SER A 104 2.97 15.57 9.36
N HIS A 105 3.81 16.60 9.49
CA HIS A 105 4.15 17.49 8.38
C HIS A 105 4.80 16.74 7.20
N GLU A 106 5.58 15.67 7.47
CA GLU A 106 6.13 14.79 6.45
C GLU A 106 5.06 14.07 5.62
N ALA A 107 3.94 13.68 6.24
CA ALA A 107 2.82 13.07 5.53
C ALA A 107 2.10 14.08 4.62
N ILE A 108 1.98 15.34 5.06
CA ILE A 108 1.45 16.43 4.24
C ILE A 108 2.40 16.72 3.07
N TYR A 109 3.73 16.79 3.30
CA TYR A 109 4.72 16.93 2.24
C TYR A 109 4.67 15.79 1.23
N SER A 110 4.59 14.55 1.71
CA SER A 110 4.46 13.37 0.86
C SER A 110 3.19 13.41 0.00
N ALA A 111 2.10 13.97 0.51
CA ALA A 111 0.87 14.14 -0.26
C ALA A 111 0.96 15.28 -1.30
N LEU A 112 1.71 16.35 -1.01
CA LEU A 112 1.91 17.48 -1.93
C LEU A 112 2.82 17.14 -3.12
N TYR A 113 3.88 16.36 -2.90
CA TYR A 113 4.97 16.21 -3.88
C TYR A 113 5.10 14.82 -4.49
N ILE A 114 4.59 13.77 -3.86
CA ILE A 114 4.81 12.38 -4.32
C ILE A 114 3.63 11.85 -5.14
N GLN A 115 2.43 12.44 -5.06
CA GLN A 115 1.26 11.96 -5.81
C GLN A 115 1.19 12.58 -7.22
N GLY A 116 0.90 11.74 -8.23
CA GLY A 116 0.56 12.14 -9.60
C GLY A 116 -0.86 12.73 -9.76
N LYS A 117 -1.44 12.71 -10.97
CA LYS A 117 -2.77 13.28 -11.27
C LYS A 117 -3.85 12.77 -10.28
N GLY A 118 -4.66 13.68 -9.71
CA GLY A 118 -5.67 13.39 -8.68
C GLY A 118 -5.18 13.53 -7.23
N SER A 119 -3.99 14.11 -7.04
CA SER A 119 -3.35 14.32 -5.75
C SER A 119 -3.95 15.44 -4.91
N LEU A 120 -3.53 15.52 -3.64
CA LEU A 120 -3.80 16.67 -2.77
C LEU A 120 -3.45 18.01 -3.45
N ARG A 121 -2.46 18.00 -4.34
CA ARG A 121 -2.04 19.18 -5.12
C ARG A 121 -3.07 19.58 -6.17
N ALA A 122 -3.69 18.63 -6.86
CA ALA A 122 -4.73 18.93 -7.85
C ALA A 122 -5.96 19.57 -7.19
N GLU A 123 -6.38 19.03 -6.04
CA GLU A 123 -7.46 19.59 -5.23
C GLU A 123 -7.10 20.99 -4.69
N LEU A 124 -5.86 21.17 -4.25
CA LEU A 124 -5.37 22.48 -3.81
C LEU A 124 -5.38 23.52 -4.95
N GLU A 125 -4.96 23.14 -6.16
CA GLU A 125 -4.96 24.01 -7.34
C GLU A 125 -6.39 24.43 -7.72
N GLU A 126 -7.37 23.53 -7.63
CA GLU A 126 -8.78 23.84 -7.85
C GLU A 126 -9.30 24.85 -6.82
N VAL A 127 -9.06 24.60 -5.53
CA VAL A 127 -9.45 25.49 -4.44
C VAL A 127 -8.78 26.87 -4.57
N MET A 128 -7.52 26.91 -5.00
CA MET A 128 -6.78 28.16 -5.20
C MET A 128 -7.26 28.94 -6.42
N LYS A 129 -7.66 28.26 -7.49
CA LYS A 129 -8.26 28.89 -8.68
C LYS A 129 -9.57 29.58 -8.34
N THR A 130 -10.37 28.98 -7.47
CA THR A 130 -11.60 29.60 -6.94
C THR A 130 -11.31 30.76 -6.00
N LYS A 131 -10.18 30.75 -5.30
CA LYS A 131 -9.80 31.75 -4.28
C LYS A 131 -8.86 32.86 -4.81
N ASP A 132 -8.51 32.88 -6.09
CA ASP A 132 -7.70 33.92 -6.77
C ASP A 132 -6.30 34.15 -6.16
N VAL A 133 -5.59 33.05 -5.82
CA VAL A 133 -4.25 33.11 -5.21
C VAL A 133 -3.26 32.27 -5.99
N LEU A 134 -2.38 32.93 -6.75
CA LEU A 134 -1.31 32.31 -7.54
C LEU A 134 -0.19 31.76 -6.63
N ILE A 135 0.09 30.46 -6.71
CA ILE A 135 1.37 29.89 -6.27
C ILE A 135 2.23 29.69 -7.52
N ARG A 136 3.35 30.41 -7.60
CA ARG A 136 4.42 30.07 -8.55
C ARG A 136 5.01 28.74 -8.09
N GLY A 137 4.54 27.65 -8.69
CA GLY A 137 5.19 26.35 -8.57
C GLY A 137 6.60 26.46 -9.14
N GLY A 138 7.62 26.22 -8.31
CA GLY A 138 8.98 26.05 -8.78
C GLY A 138 9.02 24.87 -9.75
N SER A 139 9.28 25.20 -11.01
CA SER A 139 9.72 24.25 -12.04
C SER A 139 11.23 24.07 -11.85
N THR A 140 11.66 22.83 -11.65
CA THR A 140 13.01 22.36 -11.98
C THR A 140 12.85 21.21 -12.94
#